data_AF-A0A822DFQ5-F1
#
_entry.id   AF-A0A822DFQ5-F1
#
_cell.length_a   1.000
_cell.length_b   1.000
_cell.length_c   1.000
_cell.angle_alpha   90.00
_cell.angle_beta   90.00
_cell.angle_gamma   90.00
#
_symmetry.space_group_name_H-M   'P 1'
#
loop_
_entity.id
_entity.type
_entity.pdbx_description
1 polymer ?
#
loop_
_entity_poly.entity_id
_entity_poly.type
_entity_poly.pdbx_seq_one_letter_code
_entity_poly.pdbx_strand_id
1 'polypeptide(L)'
;GNNFYIDSVGEFEQKAGKFFSDTNAFIELSYNPFNEILNKVIQLLNTLCGKDLIRKWQYEQMMPDRTKCELAHLYFNPKTHK
;
A
#
# COMPACT_ATOMS: atom_id res chain seq x y z
N GLY A 1 -11.59 -7.83 -30.42
CA GLY A 1 -10.91 -7.76 -29.11
C GLY A 1 -11.11 -6.36 -28.59
N ASN A 2 -11.74 -6.19 -27.44
CA ASN A 2 -11.94 -4.87 -26.86
C ASN A 2 -10.66 -4.50 -26.13
N ASN A 3 -9.88 -3.60 -26.72
CA ASN A 3 -8.74 -2.99 -26.06
C ASN A 3 -9.28 -2.17 -24.89
N PHE A 4 -8.89 -2.54 -23.66
CA PHE A 4 -9.16 -1.72 -22.48
C PHE A 4 -8.30 -0.47 -22.58
N TYR A 5 -8.84 0.60 -23.16
CA TYR A 5 -8.25 1.93 -23.10
C TYR A 5 -8.46 2.46 -21.68
N ILE A 6 -7.38 2.47 -20.90
CA ILE A 6 -7.32 3.28 -19.69
C ILE A 6 -6.98 4.68 -20.19
N ASP A 7 -8.00 5.51 -20.39
CA ASP A 7 -7.81 6.95 -20.56
C ASP A 7 -7.05 7.54 -19.37
N SER A 8 -6.58 8.79 -19.51
CA SER A 8 -5.69 9.50 -18.58
C SER A 8 -5.93 9.21 -17.08
N VAL A 9 -4.88 9.30 -16.26
CA VAL A 9 -4.93 9.03 -14.80
C VAL A 9 -6.16 9.63 -14.11
N GLY A 10 -6.55 10.86 -14.46
CA GLY A 10 -7.73 11.51 -13.89
C GLY A 10 -9.07 10.86 -14.26
N GLU A 11 -9.20 10.27 -15.46
CA GLU A 11 -10.40 9.51 -15.83
C GLU A 11 -10.47 8.16 -15.11
N PHE A 12 -9.32 7.52 -14.89
CA PHE A 12 -9.25 6.30 -14.10
C PHE A 12 -9.71 6.56 -12.66
N GLU A 13 -9.21 7.61 -12.02
CA GLU A 13 -9.61 8.00 -10.65
C GLU A 13 -11.10 8.32 -10.56
N GLN A 14 -11.67 9.04 -11.54
CA GLN A 14 -13.11 9.32 -11.58
C GLN A 14 -13.96 8.04 -11.76
N LYS A 15 -13.59 7.16 -12.70
CA LYS A 15 -14.31 5.90 -12.93
C LYS A 15 -14.21 4.98 -11.72
N ALA A 16 -13.05 4.92 -11.08
CA ALA A 16 -12.85 4.18 -9.83
C ALA A 16 -13.74 4.75 -8.72
N GLY A 17 -13.69 6.06 -8.48
CA GLY A 17 -14.53 6.75 -7.48
C GLY A 17 -16.03 6.50 -7.66
N LYS A 18 -16.51 6.56 -8.91
CA LYS A 18 -17.91 6.25 -9.25
C LYS A 18 -18.26 4.79 -8.98
N PHE A 19 -17.43 3.85 -9.42
CA PHE A 19 -17.62 2.42 -9.15
C PHE A 19 -17.63 2.10 -7.65
N PHE A 20 -16.79 2.77 -6.86
CA PHE A 20 -16.78 2.64 -5.41
C PHE A 20 -18.10 3.13 -4.77
N SER A 21 -18.60 4.29 -5.19
CA SER A 21 -19.88 4.83 -4.72
C SER A 21 -21.06 3.93 -5.09
N ASP A 22 -21.09 3.45 -6.34
CA ASP A 22 -22.22 2.67 -6.87
C ASP A 22 -22.29 1.27 -6.26
N THR A 23 -21.15 0.65 -5.94
CA THR A 23 -21.11 -0.72 -5.41
C THR A 23 -21.26 -0.78 -3.90
N ASN A 24 -20.87 0.27 -3.15
CA ASN A 24 -20.84 0.29 -1.68
C ASN A 24 -20.17 -0.98 -1.08
N ALA A 25 -19.34 -1.65 -1.87
CA ALA A 25 -18.81 -2.99 -1.62
C ALA A 25 -17.58 -2.95 -0.70
N PHE A 26 -17.15 -1.76 -0.32
CA PHE A 26 -15.80 -1.46 0.10
C PHE A 26 -15.85 -0.44 1.25
N ILE A 27 -15.20 -0.74 2.38
CA ILE A 27 -15.07 0.17 3.54
C ILE A 27 -13.65 0.72 3.60
N GLU A 28 -13.48 2.03 3.47
CA GLU A 28 -12.18 2.70 3.63
C GLU A 28 -11.64 2.46 5.05
N LEU A 29 -10.43 1.91 5.16
CA LEU A 29 -9.79 1.76 6.47
C LEU A 29 -9.23 3.11 6.91
N SER A 30 -9.56 3.51 8.14
CA SER A 30 -8.99 4.71 8.78
C SER A 30 -7.50 4.56 9.12
N TYR A 31 -6.90 3.40 8.86
CA TYR A 31 -5.53 3.06 9.19
C TYR A 31 -4.94 2.07 8.17
N ASN A 32 -3.70 2.30 7.77
CA ASN A 32 -2.94 1.38 6.92
C ASN A 32 -2.44 0.16 7.74
N PRO A 33 -2.98 -1.05 7.56
CA PRO A 33 -2.55 -2.25 8.29
C PRO A 33 -1.07 -2.61 8.09
N PHE A 34 -0.41 -2.10 7.05
CA PHE A 34 1.01 -2.34 6.81
C PHE A 34 1.92 -1.46 7.67
N ASN A 35 1.41 -0.41 8.31
CA ASN A 35 2.21 0.45 9.18
C ASN A 35 2.85 -0.35 10.33
N GLU A 36 2.13 -1.31 10.91
CA GLU A 36 2.68 -2.15 11.97
C GLU A 36 3.81 -3.04 11.46
N ILE A 37 3.63 -3.67 10.30
CA ILE A 37 4.65 -4.52 9.67
C ILE A 37 5.87 -3.68 9.28
N LEU A 38 5.64 -2.52 8.67
CA LEU A 38 6.68 -1.56 8.31
C LEU A 38 7.52 -1.15 9.51
N ASN A 39 6.89 -0.84 10.64
CA ASN A 39 7.59 -0.52 11.88
C ASN A 39 8.44 -1.68 12.37
N LYS A 40 7.93 -2.92 12.33
CA LYS A 40 8.70 -4.13 12.71
C LYS A 40 9.92 -4.33 11.82
N VAL A 41 9.78 -4.13 10.50
CA VAL A 41 10.89 -4.23 9.55
C VAL A 41 11.96 -3.18 9.83
N ILE A 42 11.57 -1.92 10.06
CA ILE A 42 12.52 -0.84 10.40
C ILE A 42 13.25 -1.16 11.71
N GLN A 43 12.54 -1.64 12.73
CA GLN A 43 13.16 -2.03 14.01
C GLN A 43 14.17 -3.16 13.84
N LEU A 44 13.85 -4.17 13.02
CA LEU A 44 14.76 -5.27 12.70
C LEU A 44 16.02 -4.76 12.00
N LEU A 45 15.88 -3.94 10.95
CA LEU A 45 17.02 -3.38 10.22
C LEU A 45 17.92 -2.53 11.11
N ASN A 46 17.34 -1.69 11.98
CA ASN A 46 18.09 -0.92 12.96
C ASN A 46 18.86 -1.82 13.92
N THR A 47 18.25 -2.90 14.39
CA THR A 47 18.90 -3.87 15.29
C THR A 47 20.05 -4.59 14.60
N LEU A 48 19.87 -5.01 13.34
CA LEU A 48 20.91 -5.68 12.58
C LEU A 48 22.09 -4.76 12.28
N CYS A 49 21.81 -3.51 11.87
CA CYS A 49 22.85 -2.52 11.62
C CYS A 49 23.58 -2.14 12.91
N GLY A 50 22.86 -1.94 14.02
CA GLY A 50 23.46 -1.61 15.32
C GLY A 50 24.31 -2.72 15.94
N LYS A 51 24.15 -3.96 15.46
CA LYS A 51 24.97 -5.12 15.84
C LYS A 51 26.06 -5.46 14.82
N ASP A 52 26.27 -4.61 13.81
CA ASP A 52 27.19 -4.84 12.69
C ASP A 52 26.96 -6.16 11.93
N LEU A 53 25.73 -6.69 11.96
CA LEU A 53 25.33 -7.92 11.26
C LEU A 53 25.03 -7.68 9.78
N ILE A 54 24.80 -6.42 9.41
CA ILE A 54 24.63 -5.97 8.02
C ILE A 54 25.51 -4.74 7.79
N ARG A 55 25.98 -4.57 6.56
CA ARG A 55 26.76 -3.39 6.17
C ARG A 55 25.83 -2.19 5.97
N LYS A 56 26.37 -0.99 6.18
CA LYS A 56 25.64 0.28 5.99
C LYS A 56 24.96 0.38 4.61
N TRP A 57 25.65 -0.01 3.53
CA TRP A 57 25.07 0.01 2.19
C TRP A 57 23.88 -0.96 2.04
N GLN A 58 23.90 -2.10 2.73
CA GLN A 58 22.78 -3.06 2.73
C GLN A 58 21.59 -2.47 3.47
N TYR A 59 21.85 -1.88 4.64
CA TYR A 59 20.82 -1.18 5.41
C TYR A 59 20.14 -0.08 4.59
N GLU A 60 20.91 0.75 3.89
CA GLU A 60 20.38 1.84 3.04
C GLU A 60 19.53 1.31 1.87
N GLN A 61 19.92 0.19 1.26
CA GLN A 61 19.17 -0.43 0.16
C GLN A 61 17.91 -1.17 0.64
N MET A 62 17.93 -1.72 1.85
CA MET A 62 16.82 -2.49 2.42
C MET A 62 15.81 -1.63 3.17
N MET A 63 16.14 -0.39 3.50
CA MET A 63 15.26 0.52 4.23
C MET A 63 14.00 0.82 3.40
N PRO A 64 12.81 0.45 3.86
CA PRO A 64 11.59 0.72 3.12
C PRO A 64 11.27 2.22 3.09
N ASP A 65 10.86 2.70 1.92
CA ASP A 65 10.36 4.06 1.73
C ASP A 65 8.93 4.16 2.25
N ARG A 66 8.74 4.88 3.35
CA ARG A 66 7.42 5.06 3.99
C ARG A 66 6.39 5.68 3.05
N THR A 67 6.81 6.53 2.13
CA THR A 67 5.92 7.23 1.18
C THR A 67 5.47 6.33 0.04
N LYS A 68 6.18 5.22 -0.20
CA LYS A 68 5.85 4.22 -1.22
C LYS A 68 5.23 2.95 -0.64
N CYS A 69 5.23 2.81 0.69
CA CYS A 69 4.54 1.74 1.41
C CYS A 69 3.05 2.02 1.64
N GLU A 70 2.44 2.87 0.83
CA GLU A 70 0.99 3.03 0.77
C GLU A 70 0.43 2.06 -0.27
N LEU A 71 -0.54 1.23 0.12
CA LEU A 71 -1.32 0.47 -0.84
C LEU A 71 -2.11 1.45 -1.70
N ALA A 72 -1.89 1.39 -3.02
CA ALA A 72 -2.50 2.33 -3.96
C ALA A 72 -4.00 2.51 -3.71
N HIS A 73 -4.80 1.46 -3.55
CA HIS A 73 -6.27 1.58 -3.40
C HIS A 73 -6.95 0.38 -2.70
N LEU A 74 -6.29 -0.29 -1.75
CA LEU A 74 -6.74 -1.60 -1.22
C LEU A 74 -7.07 -1.62 0.28
N TYR A 75 -7.55 -0.49 0.82
CA TYR A 75 -8.12 -0.47 2.15
C TYR A 75 -9.61 -0.73 2.11
N PHE A 76 -10.02 -1.80 1.45
CA PHE A 76 -11.44 -2.08 1.28
C PHE A 76 -11.72 -3.56 1.45
N ASN A 77 -12.25 -3.93 2.63
CA ASN A 77 -12.83 -5.26 2.80
C ASN A 77 -14.12 -5.36 1.97
N PRO A 78 -14.31 -6.43 1.18
CA PRO A 78 -15.60 -6.70 0.58
C PRO A 78 -16.65 -6.82 1.70
N LYS A 79 -17.74 -6.08 1.62
CA LYS A 79 -18.89 -6.33 2.51
C LYS A 79 -19.34 -7.78 2.29
N THR A 80 -19.42 -8.55 3.36
CA THR A 80 -20.08 -9.85 3.32
C THR A 80 -21.54 -9.60 2.97
N HIS A 81 -21.94 -9.94 1.75
CA HIS A 81 -23.34 -10.02 1.38
C HIS A 81 -23.99 -11.08 2.26
N LYS A 82 -24.90 -10.66 3.14
CA LYS A 82 -25.84 -11.56 3.83
C LYS A 82 -27.08 -11.74 2.96
#